data_AF-A0A9R0XV38-F1
#
_entry.id   AF-A0A9R0XV38-F1
#
_cell.length_a   1.000
_cell.length_b   1.000
_cell.length_c   1.000
_cell.angle_alpha   90.00
_cell.angle_beta   90.00
_cell.angle_gamma   90.00
#
_symmetry.space_group_name_H-M   'P 1'
#
loop_
_entity.id
_entity.type
_entity.pdbx_description
1 polymer ?
#
loop_
_entity_poly.entity_id
_entity_poly.type
_entity_poly.pdbx_seq_one_letter_code
_entity_poly.pdbx_strand_id
1 'polypeptide(L)'
;MFDASPEYLSCLRRDPFDDRHLCALGLKGFLLSAVPRHDSDISLKEHRIVCGAGDVAELQRLEKDISAPAPAPALAAFPLFAARLCFSPLWRHILYAVYPRELVVFELNYSTVLSVATLPRGFGKFTDVMADTDLDLLYCTHADGKLSIWKRKEGEQVHLLHAVEELMPSIGTVVPPPAVLATTIWQSESIFRNIDKQSQDLAHMQSSQSMIFDTKSNQNMYQGTMTYLTSISEDGKIWSWHLTFDKSVSSKKINLVHLTIVMLELPTRAPMGLILQ
;
A
#
# COMPACT_ATOMS: atom_id res chain seq x y z
N MET A 1 -22.22 -15.23 17.35
CA MET A 1 -21.17 -16.19 17.75
C MET A 1 -20.35 -16.43 16.50
N PHE A 2 -19.30 -15.63 16.28
CA PHE A 2 -18.42 -15.80 15.13
C PHE A 2 -17.65 -17.09 15.37
N ASP A 3 -18.04 -18.15 14.67
CA ASP A 3 -17.30 -19.40 14.65
C ASP A 3 -16.00 -19.08 13.91
N ALA A 4 -14.95 -18.79 14.69
CA ALA A 4 -13.69 -18.32 14.19
C ALA A 4 -13.05 -19.44 13.35
N SER A 5 -13.25 -19.39 12.04
CA SER A 5 -12.22 -19.89 11.13
C SER A 5 -10.92 -19.24 11.59
N PRO A 6 -9.86 -20.01 11.93
CA PRO A 6 -8.61 -19.48 12.47
C PRO A 6 -7.83 -18.83 11.33
N GLU A 7 -8.37 -17.75 10.79
CA GLU A 7 -7.77 -17.00 9.72
C GLU A 7 -6.91 -15.89 10.33
N TYR A 8 -5.61 -15.95 10.03
CA TYR A 8 -4.68 -14.92 10.41
C TYR A 8 -5.00 -13.65 9.62
N LEU A 9 -5.47 -12.61 10.31
CA LEU A 9 -5.62 -11.28 9.74
C LEU A 9 -4.24 -10.69 9.48
N SER A 10 -4.00 -10.25 8.25
CA SER A 10 -2.71 -9.76 7.78
C SER A 10 -2.72 -8.27 7.51
N CYS A 11 -3.87 -7.69 7.14
CA CYS A 11 -3.96 -6.27 6.80
C CYS A 11 -5.25 -5.65 7.32
N LEU A 12 -5.17 -4.40 7.76
CA LEU A 12 -6.31 -3.56 8.09
C LEU A 12 -6.11 -2.23 7.36
N ARG A 13 -7.11 -1.78 6.60
CA ARG A 13 -7.12 -0.45 5.98
C ARG A 13 -8.45 0.26 6.20
N ARG A 14 -8.36 1.59 6.19
CA ARG A 14 -9.50 2.50 6.21
C ARG A 14 -9.84 2.93 4.79
N ASP A 15 -11.12 3.05 4.50
CA ASP A 15 -11.60 3.59 3.24
C ASP A 15 -11.26 5.09 3.15
N PRO A 16 -10.61 5.57 2.08
CA PRO A 16 -10.34 6.99 1.90
C PRO A 16 -11.61 7.82 1.68
N PHE A 17 -12.74 7.24 1.30
CA PHE A 17 -13.99 7.95 1.02
C PHE A 17 -15.00 7.92 2.17
N ASP A 18 -14.91 6.94 3.07
CA ASP A 18 -15.73 6.83 4.27
C ASP A 18 -14.82 6.51 5.46
N ASP A 19 -14.64 7.51 6.29
CA ASP A 19 -13.71 7.47 7.40
C ASP A 19 -14.16 6.48 8.51
N ARG A 20 -15.40 5.98 8.45
CA ARG A 20 -15.91 4.93 9.33
C ARG A 20 -15.73 3.54 8.73
N HIS A 21 -15.55 3.43 7.42
CA HIS A 21 -15.44 2.15 6.74
C HIS A 21 -14.02 1.60 6.83
N LEU A 22 -13.91 0.37 7.33
CA LEU A 22 -12.66 -0.36 7.52
C LEU A 22 -12.75 -1.73 6.85
N CYS A 23 -11.65 -2.17 6.25
CA CYS A 23 -11.53 -3.50 5.67
C CYS A 23 -10.35 -4.25 6.30
N ALA A 24 -10.59 -5.47 6.78
CA ALA A 24 -9.56 -6.38 7.28
C ALA A 24 -9.41 -7.59 6.35
N LEU A 25 -8.17 -7.90 5.96
CA LEU A 25 -7.83 -9.00 5.05
C LEU A 25 -7.12 -10.12 5.80
N GLY A 26 -7.56 -11.34 5.56
CA GLY A 26 -6.94 -12.58 6.02
C GLY A 26 -6.05 -13.24 4.98
N LEU A 27 -5.13 -14.09 5.45
CA LEU A 27 -4.18 -14.81 4.61
C LEU A 27 -4.82 -15.84 3.65
N LYS A 28 -6.05 -16.29 3.92
CA LYS A 28 -6.74 -17.33 3.14
C LYS A 28 -7.87 -16.77 2.27
N GLY A 29 -7.99 -15.46 2.14
CA GLY A 29 -9.03 -14.85 1.32
C GLY A 29 -10.20 -14.25 2.07
N PHE A 30 -10.28 -14.37 3.40
CA PHE A 30 -11.32 -13.69 4.15
C PHE A 30 -11.11 -12.18 4.10
N LEU A 31 -12.19 -11.46 3.79
CA LEU A 31 -12.21 -10.02 3.81
C LEU A 31 -13.42 -9.57 4.62
N LEU A 32 -13.18 -8.83 5.69
CA LEU A 32 -14.21 -8.25 6.54
C LEU A 32 -14.34 -6.76 6.25
N SER A 33 -15.50 -6.34 5.79
CA SER A 33 -15.91 -4.93 5.66
C SER A 33 -16.69 -4.55 6.90
N ALA A 34 -16.24 -3.53 7.62
CA ALA A 34 -16.84 -3.06 8.87
C ALA A 34 -17.17 -1.56 8.79
N VAL A 35 -18.40 -1.21 9.15
CA VAL A 35 -18.87 0.18 9.23
C VAL A 35 -19.58 0.41 10.56
N PRO A 36 -18.99 1.18 11.50
CA PRO A 36 -19.66 1.63 12.70
C PRO A 36 -20.92 2.42 12.38
N ARG A 37 -22.01 2.08 13.05
CA ARG A 37 -23.31 2.74 12.96
C ARG A 37 -23.52 3.69 14.13
N HIS A 38 -24.45 4.63 13.98
CA HIS A 38 -24.74 5.65 15.01
C HIS A 38 -25.36 5.08 16.29
N ASP A 39 -25.92 3.88 16.24
CA ASP A 39 -26.55 3.14 17.34
C ASP A 39 -25.52 2.37 18.20
N SER A 40 -24.22 2.65 18.05
CA SER A 40 -23.10 1.91 18.66
C SER A 40 -22.97 0.45 18.22
N ASP A 41 -23.68 0.05 17.16
CA ASP A 41 -23.50 -1.25 16.50
C ASP A 41 -22.48 -1.16 15.36
N ILE A 42 -21.92 -2.29 14.95
CA ILE A 42 -20.98 -2.36 13.82
C ILE A 42 -21.62 -3.21 12.73
N SER A 43 -21.88 -2.59 11.57
CA SER A 43 -22.30 -3.34 10.38
C SER A 43 -21.11 -4.13 9.85
N LEU A 44 -21.18 -5.45 9.90
CA LEU A 44 -20.16 -6.36 9.40
C LEU A 44 -20.65 -7.05 8.13
N LYS A 45 -19.84 -7.02 7.09
CA LYS A 45 -20.06 -7.77 5.85
C LYS A 45 -18.83 -8.61 5.56
N GLU A 46 -19.04 -9.90 5.42
CA GLU A 46 -17.99 -10.87 5.10
C GLU A 46 -17.94 -11.10 3.59
N HIS A 47 -16.71 -11.18 3.09
CA HIS A 47 -16.39 -11.40 1.69
C HIS A 47 -15.33 -12.49 1.58
N ARG A 48 -15.22 -13.07 0.38
CA ARG A 48 -14.19 -14.05 0.06
C ARG A 48 -13.47 -13.67 -1.23
N ILE A 49 -12.17 -13.46 -1.11
CA ILE A 49 -11.26 -13.42 -2.26
C ILE A 49 -10.72 -14.83 -2.46
N VAL A 50 -10.90 -15.39 -3.65
CA VAL A 50 -10.36 -16.72 -3.96
C VAL A 50 -8.87 -16.58 -4.26
N CYS A 51 -8.03 -17.05 -3.35
CA CYS A 51 -6.58 -17.13 -3.56
C CYS A 51 -6.23 -18.21 -4.59
N GLY A 52 -5.16 -17.99 -5.33
CA GLY A 52 -4.60 -18.97 -6.27
C GLY A 52 -4.11 -20.24 -5.58
N ALA A 53 -4.20 -21.36 -6.30
CA ALA A 53 -3.82 -22.68 -5.79
C ALA A 53 -2.37 -22.74 -5.30
N GLY A 54 -1.47 -21.96 -5.92
CA GLY A 54 -0.06 -21.87 -5.50
C GLY A 54 0.11 -21.26 -4.11
N ASP A 55 -0.52 -20.11 -3.87
CA ASP A 55 -0.45 -19.40 -2.59
C ASP A 55 -1.15 -20.20 -1.48
N VAL A 56 -2.27 -20.86 -1.78
CA VAL A 56 -2.95 -21.77 -0.84
C VAL A 56 -2.07 -22.95 -0.46
N ALA A 57 -1.45 -23.62 -1.43
CA ALA A 57 -0.58 -24.77 -1.18
C ALA A 57 0.66 -24.38 -0.38
N GLU A 58 1.21 -23.19 -0.63
CA GLU A 58 2.35 -22.67 0.13
C GLU A 58 1.96 -22.38 1.59
N LEU A 59 0.85 -21.68 1.82
CA LEU A 59 0.38 -21.37 3.17
C LEU A 59 0.12 -22.64 3.97
N GLN A 60 -0.50 -23.66 3.36
CA GLN A 60 -0.72 -24.96 4.00
C GLN A 60 0.58 -25.68 4.39
N ARG A 61 1.68 -25.45 3.66
CA ARG A 61 3.00 -26.00 4.02
C ARG A 61 3.58 -25.21 5.20
N LEU A 62 3.55 -23.88 5.12
CA LEU A 62 4.01 -23.01 6.21
C LEU A 62 3.25 -23.28 7.51
N GLU A 63 1.95 -23.57 7.44
CA GLU A 63 1.11 -23.90 8.60
C GLU A 63 1.57 -25.15 9.36
N LYS A 64 2.23 -26.10 8.70
CA LYS A 64 2.78 -27.31 9.33
C LYS A 64 4.10 -27.03 10.05
N ASP A 65 4.80 -25.97 9.65
CA ASP A 65 6.13 -25.62 10.12
C ASP A 65 6.12 -24.41 11.08
N ILE A 66 4.94 -23.97 11.54
CA ILE A 66 4.81 -22.84 12.47
C ILE A 66 5.51 -23.19 13.79
N SER A 67 6.60 -22.49 14.07
CA SER A 67 7.28 -22.51 15.37
C SER A 67 6.83 -21.37 16.29
N ALA A 68 6.04 -20.42 15.78
CA ALA A 68 5.60 -19.25 16.54
C ALA A 68 4.57 -19.62 17.63
N PRO A 69 4.75 -19.14 18.88
CA PRO A 69 3.79 -19.39 19.95
C PRO A 69 2.46 -18.67 19.67
N ALA A 70 1.35 -19.39 19.79
CA ALA A 70 0.02 -18.78 19.68
C ALA A 70 -0.34 -17.98 20.95
N PRO A 71 -1.02 -16.81 20.83
CA PRO A 71 -1.44 -16.15 19.60
C PRO A 71 -0.33 -15.23 19.03
N ALA A 72 0.23 -15.60 17.87
CA ALA A 72 1.18 -14.76 17.14
C ALA A 72 0.46 -13.94 16.06
N PRO A 73 0.85 -12.67 15.82
CA PRO A 73 0.42 -11.93 14.64
C PRO A 73 0.78 -12.65 13.34
N ALA A 74 0.00 -12.44 12.28
CA ALA A 74 0.22 -13.07 10.97
C ALA A 74 1.65 -12.88 10.46
N LEU A 75 2.21 -11.67 10.58
CA LEU A 75 3.57 -11.37 10.12
C LEU A 75 4.66 -12.09 10.94
N ALA A 76 4.39 -12.40 12.22
CA ALA A 76 5.32 -13.15 13.05
C ALA A 76 5.24 -14.66 12.77
N ALA A 77 4.03 -15.17 12.52
CA ALA A 77 3.81 -16.57 12.15
C ALA A 77 4.27 -16.89 10.73
N PHE A 78 4.10 -15.95 9.78
CA PHE A 78 4.40 -16.11 8.37
C PHE A 78 5.11 -14.88 7.77
N PRO A 79 6.40 -14.66 8.07
CA PRO A 79 7.11 -13.44 7.66
C PRO A 79 7.16 -13.21 6.14
N LEU A 80 7.13 -14.29 5.35
CA LEU A 80 7.23 -14.25 3.89
C LEU A 80 5.88 -14.47 3.17
N PHE A 81 4.78 -14.56 3.92
CA PHE A 81 3.45 -14.74 3.38
C PHE A 81 2.56 -13.58 3.84
N ALA A 82 2.57 -12.50 3.06
CA ALA A 82 1.78 -11.30 3.34
C ALA A 82 0.54 -11.25 2.43
N ALA A 83 -0.60 -10.90 3.02
CA ALA A 83 -1.77 -10.45 2.28
C ALA A 83 -2.01 -8.99 2.63
N ARG A 84 -2.03 -8.11 1.63
CA ARG A 84 -2.21 -6.66 1.83
C ARG A 84 -3.29 -6.14 0.92
N LEU A 85 -3.97 -5.08 1.33
CA LEU A 85 -4.89 -4.37 0.46
C LEU A 85 -4.70 -2.86 0.53
N CYS A 86 -5.22 -2.19 -0.50
CA CYS A 86 -5.50 -0.77 -0.49
C CYS A 86 -6.83 -0.51 -1.22
N PHE A 87 -7.48 0.61 -0.88
CA PHE A 87 -8.67 1.06 -1.58
C PHE A 87 -8.28 1.75 -2.89
N SER A 88 -9.14 1.63 -3.90
CA SER A 88 -9.02 2.48 -5.07
C SER A 88 -9.28 3.93 -4.68
N PRO A 89 -8.41 4.88 -5.07
CA PRO A 89 -8.65 6.30 -4.86
C PRO A 89 -9.61 6.89 -5.90
N LEU A 90 -10.03 6.09 -6.89
CA LEU A 90 -10.91 6.52 -7.99
C LEU A 90 -12.32 5.93 -7.86
N TRP A 91 -12.44 4.71 -7.33
CA TRP A 91 -13.71 3.99 -7.23
C TRP A 91 -13.96 3.48 -5.82
N ARG A 92 -15.00 4.02 -5.17
CA ARG A 92 -15.37 3.76 -3.76
C ARG A 92 -15.49 2.28 -3.37
N HIS A 93 -15.88 1.43 -4.31
CA HIS A 93 -16.20 0.03 -4.05
C HIS A 93 -15.12 -0.93 -4.57
N ILE A 94 -13.99 -0.41 -5.06
CA ILE A 94 -12.91 -1.22 -5.61
C ILE A 94 -11.77 -1.30 -4.59
N LEU A 95 -11.33 -2.53 -4.35
CA LEU A 95 -10.12 -2.83 -3.58
C LEU A 95 -9.07 -3.46 -4.48
N TYR A 96 -7.82 -3.16 -4.18
CA TYR A 96 -6.68 -3.89 -4.72
C TYR A 96 -6.10 -4.72 -3.58
N ALA A 97 -6.09 -6.04 -3.73
CA ALA A 97 -5.49 -6.96 -2.77
C ALA A 97 -4.28 -7.64 -3.41
N VAL A 98 -3.21 -7.83 -2.65
CA VAL A 98 -2.08 -8.66 -3.05
C VAL A 98 -1.94 -9.84 -2.11
N TYR A 99 -1.75 -11.02 -2.70
CA TYR A 99 -1.21 -12.23 -2.08
C TYR A 99 0.22 -12.40 -2.57
N PRO A 100 1.03 -13.33 -2.04
CA PRO A 100 2.45 -13.43 -2.40
C PRO A 100 2.74 -13.45 -3.91
N ARG A 101 1.85 -14.01 -4.74
CA ARG A 101 2.05 -14.13 -6.19
C ARG A 101 0.91 -13.54 -7.03
N GLU A 102 -0.10 -12.95 -6.42
CA GLU A 102 -1.30 -12.49 -7.12
C GLU A 102 -1.69 -11.08 -6.70
N LEU A 103 -2.02 -10.25 -7.70
CA LEU A 103 -2.65 -8.96 -7.55
C LEU A 103 -4.12 -9.11 -7.99
N VAL A 104 -5.05 -8.79 -7.11
CA VAL A 104 -6.48 -8.98 -7.27
C VAL A 104 -7.19 -7.64 -7.25
N VAL A 105 -8.06 -7.41 -8.23
CA VAL A 105 -9.02 -6.31 -8.22
C VAL A 105 -10.36 -6.86 -7.76
N PHE A 106 -10.88 -6.35 -6.64
CA PHE A 106 -12.09 -6.84 -5.99
C PHE A 106 -13.16 -5.76 -5.88
N GLU A 107 -14.42 -6.13 -6.13
CA GLU A 107 -15.59 -5.25 -6.02
C GLU A 107 -16.38 -5.61 -4.75
N LEU A 108 -16.49 -4.64 -3.83
CA LEU A 108 -17.07 -4.82 -2.49
C LEU A 108 -18.60 -4.97 -2.48
N ASN A 109 -19.34 -4.32 -3.37
CA ASN A 109 -20.80 -4.35 -3.33
C ASN A 109 -21.34 -5.73 -3.70
N TYR A 110 -20.86 -6.27 -4.81
CA TYR A 110 -21.19 -7.54 -5.43
C TYR A 110 -20.30 -8.69 -4.93
N SER A 111 -19.27 -8.40 -4.14
CA SER A 111 -18.36 -9.41 -3.56
C SER A 111 -17.71 -10.28 -4.63
N THR A 112 -17.19 -9.65 -5.68
CA THR A 112 -16.67 -10.36 -6.85
C THR A 112 -15.25 -9.94 -7.19
N VAL A 113 -14.48 -10.90 -7.69
CA VAL A 113 -13.17 -10.65 -8.28
C VAL A 113 -13.37 -10.18 -9.71
N LEU A 114 -12.86 -8.99 -10.02
CA LEU A 114 -12.94 -8.39 -11.35
C LEU A 114 -11.76 -8.80 -12.23
N SER A 115 -10.57 -8.90 -11.65
CA SER A 115 -9.38 -9.41 -12.34
C SER A 115 -8.34 -9.95 -11.37
N VAL A 116 -7.49 -10.83 -11.88
CA VAL A 116 -6.30 -11.34 -11.18
C VAL A 116 -5.11 -11.24 -12.12
N ALA A 117 -4.02 -10.65 -11.65
CA ALA A 117 -2.75 -10.59 -12.33
C ALA A 117 -1.71 -11.38 -11.52
N THR A 118 -1.02 -12.31 -12.16
CA THR A 118 0.00 -13.14 -11.51
C THR A 118 1.38 -12.52 -11.67
N LEU A 119 2.18 -12.57 -10.62
CA LEU A 119 3.56 -12.12 -10.67
C LEU A 119 4.42 -13.08 -11.51
N PRO A 120 5.29 -12.59 -12.42
CA PRO A 120 6.14 -13.45 -13.23
C PRO A 120 7.09 -14.32 -12.41
N ARG A 121 7.56 -15.41 -13.02
CA ARG A 121 8.59 -16.26 -12.40
C ARG A 121 9.89 -15.48 -12.21
N GLY A 122 10.60 -15.77 -11.11
CA GLY A 122 11.88 -15.11 -10.78
C GLY A 122 11.78 -13.83 -9.96
N PHE A 123 10.56 -13.28 -9.77
CA PHE A 123 10.33 -12.13 -8.90
C PHE A 123 10.14 -12.56 -7.44
N GLY A 124 10.59 -11.72 -6.50
CA GLY A 124 10.24 -11.84 -5.08
C GLY A 124 8.74 -11.70 -4.84
N LYS A 125 8.24 -12.20 -3.71
CA LYS A 125 6.80 -12.14 -3.38
C LYS A 125 6.36 -10.72 -3.06
N PHE A 126 5.10 -10.38 -3.32
CA PHE A 126 4.53 -9.11 -2.88
C PHE A 126 4.55 -8.99 -1.35
N THR A 127 4.86 -7.80 -0.84
CA THR A 127 4.91 -7.48 0.58
C THR A 127 4.00 -6.30 0.98
N ASP A 128 3.71 -5.40 0.04
CA ASP A 128 2.77 -4.28 0.20
C ASP A 128 2.19 -3.82 -1.14
N VAL A 129 1.08 -3.08 -1.09
CA VAL A 129 0.41 -2.49 -2.26
C VAL A 129 -0.13 -1.10 -1.95
N MET A 130 0.00 -0.19 -2.92
CA MET A 130 -0.56 1.15 -2.86
C MET A 130 -1.10 1.56 -4.23
N ALA A 131 -2.20 2.32 -4.24
CA ALA A 131 -2.74 2.92 -5.44
C ALA A 131 -2.32 4.40 -5.55
N ASP A 132 -1.92 4.80 -6.75
CA ASP A 132 -1.68 6.18 -7.11
C ASP A 132 -3.01 6.94 -7.23
N THR A 133 -3.08 8.14 -6.65
CA THR A 133 -4.30 8.95 -6.62
C THR A 133 -4.61 9.62 -7.96
N ASP A 134 -3.63 9.78 -8.83
CA ASP A 134 -3.75 10.59 -10.04
C ASP A 134 -3.51 9.80 -11.33
N LEU A 135 -2.71 8.74 -11.28
CA LEU A 135 -2.15 8.08 -12.48
C LEU A 135 -2.71 6.69 -12.77
N ASP A 136 -3.66 6.21 -11.97
CA ASP A 136 -4.28 4.89 -12.16
C ASP A 136 -3.22 3.77 -12.21
N LEU A 137 -2.22 3.92 -11.33
CA LEU A 137 -1.10 3.02 -11.13
C LEU A 137 -1.22 2.32 -9.79
N LEU A 138 -0.73 1.09 -9.72
CA LEU A 138 -0.49 0.37 -8.47
C LEU A 138 1.00 0.16 -8.28
N TYR A 139 1.47 0.42 -7.07
CA TYR A 139 2.83 0.17 -6.64
C TYR A 139 2.81 -1.02 -5.69
N CYS A 140 3.60 -2.04 -5.97
CA CYS A 140 3.74 -3.19 -5.09
C CYS A 140 5.22 -3.41 -4.75
N THR A 141 5.52 -3.51 -3.45
CA THR A 141 6.87 -3.82 -2.96
C THR A 141 7.06 -5.30 -2.84
N HIS A 142 8.28 -5.78 -3.03
CA HIS A 142 8.61 -7.20 -3.11
C HIS A 142 9.61 -7.58 -2.01
N ALA A 143 9.61 -8.85 -1.63
CA ALA A 143 10.53 -9.40 -0.63
C ALA A 143 11.99 -9.44 -1.11
N ASP A 144 12.24 -9.29 -2.42
CA ASP A 144 13.58 -9.22 -3.02
C ASP A 144 14.07 -7.76 -3.18
N GLY A 145 13.42 -6.79 -2.54
CA GLY A 145 13.82 -5.39 -2.59
C GLY A 145 13.43 -4.68 -3.88
N LYS A 146 12.47 -5.20 -4.64
CA LYS A 146 11.97 -4.53 -5.85
C LYS A 146 10.64 -3.82 -5.63
N LEU A 147 10.36 -2.87 -6.52
CA LEU A 147 9.09 -2.18 -6.67
C LEU A 147 8.54 -2.47 -8.06
N SER A 148 7.42 -3.17 -8.16
CA SER A 148 6.69 -3.29 -9.42
C SER A 148 5.63 -2.20 -9.55
N ILE A 149 5.50 -1.65 -10.75
CA ILE A 149 4.49 -0.66 -11.12
C ILE A 149 3.51 -1.32 -12.08
N TRP A 150 2.22 -1.30 -11.75
CA TRP A 150 1.16 -1.89 -12.55
C TRP A 150 0.23 -0.79 -13.06
N LYS A 151 -0.04 -0.78 -14.36
CA LYS A 151 -0.92 0.21 -14.99
C LYS A 151 -2.24 -0.43 -15.35
N ARG A 152 -3.36 0.24 -15.03
CA ARG A 152 -4.66 -0.22 -15.49
C ARG A 152 -4.77 -0.10 -17.01
N LYS A 153 -5.28 -1.13 -17.66
CA LYS A 153 -5.64 -1.08 -19.08
C LYS A 153 -6.87 -0.19 -19.26
N GLU A 154 -6.79 0.74 -20.21
CA GLU A 154 -7.87 1.68 -20.49
C GLU A 154 -9.18 0.94 -20.80
N GLY A 155 -10.27 1.38 -20.17
CA GLY A 155 -11.60 0.77 -20.32
C GLY A 155 -11.82 -0.55 -19.58
N GLU A 156 -10.80 -1.12 -18.93
CA GLU A 156 -10.88 -2.42 -18.25
C GLU A 156 -10.47 -2.32 -16.77
N GLN A 157 -10.87 -3.29 -15.95
CA GLN A 157 -10.45 -3.41 -14.54
C GLN A 157 -9.23 -4.34 -14.39
N VAL A 158 -8.39 -4.41 -15.43
CA VAL A 158 -7.21 -5.27 -15.53
C VAL A 158 -5.96 -4.42 -15.38
N HIS A 159 -5.04 -4.85 -14.52
CA HIS A 159 -3.75 -4.20 -14.32
C HIS A 159 -2.63 -5.03 -14.96
N LEU A 160 -1.78 -4.35 -15.74
CA LEU A 160 -0.65 -4.95 -16.44
C LEU A 160 0.65 -4.45 -15.83
N LEU A 161 1.63 -5.33 -15.67
CA LEU A 161 2.97 -4.95 -15.22
C LEU A 161 3.59 -3.97 -16.22
N HIS A 162 3.87 -2.76 -15.77
CA HIS A 162 4.37 -1.65 -16.58
C HIS A 162 5.88 -1.48 -16.42
N ALA A 163 6.38 -1.51 -15.18
CA ALA A 163 7.80 -1.33 -14.88
C ALA A 163 8.19 -2.01 -13.55
N VAL A 164 9.49 -2.18 -13.34
CA VAL A 164 10.08 -2.75 -12.13
C VAL A 164 11.34 -1.98 -11.80
N GLU A 165 11.44 -1.51 -10.56
CA GLU A 165 12.58 -0.76 -10.04
C GLU A 165 13.23 -1.52 -8.88
N GLU A 166 14.54 -1.35 -8.70
CA GLU A 166 15.29 -1.90 -7.58
C GLU A 166 15.39 -0.87 -6.46
N LEU A 167 15.00 -1.24 -5.24
CA LEU A 167 15.01 -0.37 -4.05
C LEU A 167 16.33 -0.48 -3.29
N MET A 168 17.43 -0.49 -4.05
CA MET A 168 18.79 -0.45 -3.55
C MET A 168 19.62 0.48 -4.44
N PRO A 169 20.25 1.54 -3.88
CA PRO A 169 21.12 2.38 -4.69
C PRO A 169 22.37 1.63 -5.16
N SER A 170 22.78 1.91 -6.39
CA SER A 170 24.04 1.45 -6.97
C SER A 170 25.26 2.30 -6.57
N ILE A 171 25.07 3.37 -5.79
CA ILE A 171 26.11 4.36 -5.49
C ILE A 171 26.86 3.99 -4.21
N GLY A 172 28.18 3.79 -4.33
CA GLY A 172 29.10 3.70 -3.19
C GLY A 172 28.91 2.49 -2.28
N THR A 173 28.20 1.46 -2.76
CA THR A 173 27.95 0.24 -1.99
C THR A 173 29.13 -0.73 -2.07
N VAL A 174 29.32 -1.50 -1.01
CA VAL A 174 30.23 -2.67 -1.00
C VAL A 174 29.76 -3.63 -2.10
N VAL A 175 30.69 -4.32 -2.76
CA VAL A 175 30.36 -5.36 -3.76
C VAL A 175 30.43 -6.73 -3.07
N PRO A 176 29.33 -7.52 -3.04
CA PRO A 176 28.01 -7.25 -3.64
C PRO A 176 27.16 -6.24 -2.82
N PRO A 177 26.21 -5.52 -3.45
CA PRO A 177 25.32 -4.58 -2.77
C PRO A 177 24.57 -5.27 -1.61
N PRO A 178 24.32 -4.57 -0.49
CA PRO A 178 23.54 -5.12 0.62
C PRO A 178 22.11 -5.44 0.16
N ALA A 179 21.49 -6.48 0.71
CA ALA A 179 20.09 -6.78 0.37
C ALA A 179 19.13 -5.82 1.09
N VAL A 180 17.95 -5.62 0.50
CA VAL A 180 16.82 -4.97 1.17
C VAL A 180 16.15 -5.98 2.09
N LEU A 181 16.07 -5.67 3.39
CA LEU A 181 15.45 -6.52 4.40
C LEU A 181 13.95 -6.28 4.54
N ALA A 182 13.53 -5.02 4.43
CA ALA A 182 12.15 -4.62 4.63
C ALA A 182 11.81 -3.40 3.79
N THR A 183 10.54 -3.27 3.43
CA THR A 183 10.03 -2.14 2.65
C THR A 183 8.59 -1.85 3.04
N THR A 184 8.24 -0.57 3.15
CA THR A 184 6.88 -0.11 3.47
C THR A 184 6.49 1.10 2.63
N ILE A 185 5.27 1.11 2.10
CA ILE A 185 4.74 2.22 1.30
C ILE A 185 3.86 3.12 2.18
N TRP A 186 4.02 4.44 2.07
CA TRP A 186 3.27 5.42 2.86
C TRP A 186 2.18 6.10 2.04
N GLN A 187 0.96 6.14 2.59
CA GLN A 187 -0.23 6.77 1.99
C GLN A 187 -0.53 8.17 2.58
N SER A 188 0.48 8.90 3.05
CA SER A 188 0.26 10.18 3.77
C SER A 188 -0.34 11.27 2.88
N GLU A 189 0.09 11.39 1.62
CA GLU A 189 -0.37 12.44 0.70
C GLU A 189 -1.86 12.36 0.37
N SER A 190 -2.41 11.15 0.20
CA SER A 190 -3.85 11.00 -0.05
C SER A 190 -4.69 11.46 1.14
N ILE A 191 -4.18 11.27 2.36
CA ILE A 191 -4.84 11.73 3.58
C ILE A 191 -4.82 13.26 3.63
N PHE A 192 -3.67 13.89 3.38
CA PHE A 192 -3.55 15.35 3.37
C PHE A 192 -4.38 16.02 2.26
N ARG A 193 -4.35 15.47 1.04
CA ARG A 193 -5.19 15.98 -0.06
C ARG A 193 -6.68 15.85 0.23
N ASN A 194 -7.10 14.80 0.92
CA ASN A 194 -8.50 14.62 1.31
C ASN A 194 -8.89 15.64 2.39
N ILE A 195 -8.01 15.90 3.37
CA ILE A 195 -8.21 16.96 4.36
C ILE A 195 -8.32 18.32 3.66
N ASP A 196 -7.42 18.62 2.72
CA ASP A 196 -7.43 19.88 1.96
C ASP A 196 -8.73 20.01 1.15
N LYS A 197 -9.14 18.96 0.44
CA LYS A 197 -10.39 18.95 -0.32
C LYS A 197 -11.62 19.13 0.58
N GLN A 198 -11.70 18.42 1.71
CA GLN A 198 -12.79 18.60 2.67
C GLN A 198 -12.80 20.01 3.25
N SER A 199 -11.64 20.62 3.49
CA SER A 199 -11.54 22.00 3.96
C SER A 199 -12.02 22.99 2.90
N GLN A 200 -11.73 22.75 1.61
CA GLN A 200 -12.18 23.56 0.49
C GLN A 200 -13.68 23.40 0.25
N ASP A 201 -14.22 22.17 0.30
CA ASP A 201 -15.65 21.90 0.16
C ASP A 201 -16.43 22.56 1.30
N LEU A 202 -15.92 22.50 2.53
CA LEU A 202 -16.49 23.20 3.68
C LEU A 202 -16.43 24.73 3.51
N ALA A 203 -15.30 25.27 3.03
CA ALA A 203 -15.14 26.68 2.73
C ALA A 203 -16.09 27.14 1.62
N HIS A 204 -16.35 26.31 0.60
CA HIS A 204 -17.30 26.62 -0.48
C HIS A 204 -18.76 26.59 -0.02
N MET A 205 -19.10 25.66 0.87
CA MET A 205 -20.43 25.62 1.52
C MET A 205 -20.63 26.84 2.43
N GLN A 206 -19.57 27.34 3.08
CA GLN A 206 -19.60 28.57 3.88
C GLN A 206 -19.55 29.85 3.04
N SER A 207 -18.89 29.86 1.88
CA SER A 207 -18.81 31.02 0.98
C SER A 207 -20.09 31.23 0.16
N SER A 208 -21.04 30.30 0.21
CA SER A 208 -22.40 30.50 -0.35
C SER A 208 -23.18 31.59 0.40
N GLN A 209 -22.60 32.19 1.45
CA GLN A 209 -23.18 33.30 2.21
C GLN A 209 -22.30 34.57 2.31
N SER A 210 -21.15 34.69 1.64
CA SER A 210 -20.44 35.99 1.66
C SER A 210 -19.46 36.20 0.51
N MET A 211 -19.29 37.47 0.19
CA MET A 211 -18.71 38.01 -1.03
C MET A 211 -17.19 37.77 -1.15
N ILE A 212 -16.80 37.44 -2.39
CA ILE A 212 -15.53 37.65 -3.08
C ILE A 212 -14.33 38.02 -2.18
N PHE A 213 -13.43 37.07 -1.98
CA PHE A 213 -12.01 37.37 -1.73
C PHE A 213 -11.17 36.82 -2.88
N ASP A 214 -10.59 37.75 -3.64
CA ASP A 214 -9.50 37.50 -4.57
C ASP A 214 -8.30 36.95 -3.79
N THR A 215 -8.01 35.66 -3.91
CA THR A 215 -6.74 35.07 -3.48
C THR A 215 -6.06 34.46 -4.69
N LYS A 216 -5.15 35.24 -5.27
CA LYS A 216 -4.13 34.75 -6.19
C LYS A 216 -3.19 33.81 -5.44
N SER A 217 -3.47 32.51 -5.43
CA SER A 217 -2.49 31.48 -5.01
C SER A 217 -2.47 30.23 -5.91
N ASN A 218 -2.92 30.35 -7.17
CA ASN A 218 -2.91 29.24 -8.13
C ASN A 218 -1.66 29.26 -9.03
N GLN A 219 -0.46 29.08 -8.47
CA GLN A 219 0.76 28.95 -9.28
C GLN A 219 1.73 27.82 -8.88
N ASN A 220 1.53 27.03 -7.82
CA ASN A 220 2.55 26.02 -7.41
C ASN A 220 2.08 24.57 -7.16
N MET A 221 0.85 24.17 -7.46
CA MET A 221 0.37 22.80 -7.13
C MET A 221 0.43 21.76 -8.27
N TYR A 222 1.14 22.04 -9.38
CA TYR A 222 1.28 21.09 -10.49
C TYR A 222 2.67 20.44 -10.58
N GLN A 223 3.26 20.04 -9.45
CA GLN A 223 4.57 19.38 -9.45
C GLN A 223 4.49 17.98 -8.86
N GLY A 224 4.02 17.04 -9.67
CA GLY A 224 4.13 15.59 -9.46
C GLY A 224 3.20 14.98 -8.41
N THR A 225 2.79 13.74 -8.65
CA THR A 225 2.26 12.87 -7.59
C THR A 225 3.47 12.26 -6.88
N MET A 226 3.63 12.50 -5.58
CA MET A 226 4.76 11.99 -4.81
C MET A 226 4.30 10.81 -3.96
N THR A 227 4.80 9.63 -4.27
CA THR A 227 4.63 8.45 -3.39
C THR A 227 5.89 8.28 -2.55
N TYR A 228 5.71 8.13 -1.24
CA TYR A 228 6.82 7.89 -0.31
C TYR A 228 6.92 6.42 0.03
N LEU A 229 8.15 5.93 -0.04
CA LEU A 229 8.49 4.56 0.26
C LEU A 229 9.71 4.56 1.20
N THR A 230 9.75 3.61 2.12
CA THR A 230 10.91 3.44 3.01
C THR A 230 11.41 2.01 2.90
N SER A 231 12.72 1.83 2.74
CA SER A 231 13.36 0.52 2.82
C SER A 231 14.48 0.49 3.86
N ILE A 232 14.77 -0.70 4.38
CA ILE A 232 15.87 -0.95 5.32
C ILE A 232 16.79 -1.99 4.67
N SER A 233 18.09 -1.73 4.64
CA SER A 233 19.11 -2.64 4.09
C SER A 233 19.87 -3.41 5.16
N GLU A 234 20.56 -4.48 4.75
CA GLU A 234 21.37 -5.36 5.62
C GLU A 234 22.49 -4.63 6.38
N ASP A 235 23.02 -3.55 5.82
CA ASP A 235 24.02 -2.70 6.46
C ASP A 235 23.42 -1.73 7.50
N GLY A 236 22.12 -1.87 7.81
CA GLY A 236 21.41 -1.09 8.81
C GLY A 236 20.98 0.30 8.36
N LYS A 237 21.12 0.63 7.07
CA LYS A 237 20.69 1.94 6.54
C LYS A 237 19.19 1.97 6.26
N ILE A 238 18.63 3.16 6.41
CA ILE A 238 17.24 3.48 6.08
C ILE A 238 17.21 4.40 4.88
N TRP A 239 16.47 4.00 3.86
CA TRP A 239 16.33 4.71 2.60
C TRP A 239 14.92 5.25 2.46
N SER A 240 14.79 6.55 2.23
CA SER A 240 13.53 7.17 1.83
C SER A 240 13.52 7.36 0.32
N TRP A 241 12.54 6.76 -0.33
CA TRP A 241 12.35 6.73 -1.78
C TRP A 241 11.18 7.61 -2.16
N HIS A 242 11.41 8.57 -3.05
CA HIS A 242 10.40 9.51 -3.51
C HIS A 242 10.16 9.21 -4.99
N LEU A 243 8.96 8.72 -5.31
CA LEU A 243 8.55 8.43 -6.67
C LEU A 243 7.90 9.66 -7.27
N THR A 244 8.46 10.16 -8.38
CA THR A 244 7.94 11.31 -9.12
C THR A 244 7.65 10.95 -10.56
N PHE A 245 6.52 11.46 -11.07
CA PHE A 245 6.03 11.16 -12.41
C PHE A 245 5.76 12.45 -13.18
N ASP A 246 6.13 12.44 -14.46
CA ASP A 246 5.89 13.56 -15.36
C ASP A 246 4.51 13.38 -15.99
N LYS A 247 3.60 14.29 -15.64
CA LYS A 247 2.24 14.35 -16.19
C LYS A 247 2.20 15.00 -17.60
N SER A 248 3.31 15.56 -18.09
CA SER A 248 3.35 16.35 -19.33
C SER A 248 3.46 15.53 -20.61
N VAL A 249 3.81 14.23 -20.52
CA VAL A 249 3.87 13.34 -21.69
C VAL A 249 2.54 12.62 -21.82
N SER A 250 1.87 12.80 -22.96
CA SER A 250 0.53 12.26 -23.28
C SER A 250 0.25 10.87 -22.67
N SER A 251 -0.99 10.67 -22.21
CA SER A 251 -1.61 9.52 -21.48
C SER A 251 -1.12 8.09 -21.77
N LYS A 252 -0.36 7.88 -22.84
CA LYS A 252 0.22 6.59 -23.25
C LYS A 252 1.58 6.28 -22.62
N LYS A 253 2.35 7.25 -22.10
CA LYS A 253 3.70 6.99 -21.58
C LYS A 253 3.92 7.66 -20.21
N ILE A 254 3.65 6.90 -19.14
CA ILE A 254 4.08 7.28 -17.79
C ILE A 254 5.53 6.83 -17.66
N ASN A 255 6.45 7.79 -17.55
CA ASN A 255 7.85 7.52 -17.21
C ASN A 255 8.03 7.86 -15.73
N LEU A 256 8.63 6.94 -14.97
CA LEU A 256 9.20 7.30 -13.68
C LEU A 256 10.34 8.29 -13.96
N VAL A 257 10.19 9.52 -13.49
CA VAL A 257 11.10 10.62 -13.84
C VAL A 257 12.30 10.63 -12.93
N HIS A 258 12.03 10.43 -11.64
CA HIS A 258 13.05 10.49 -10.63
C HIS A 258 12.66 9.59 -9.46
N LEU A 259 13.60 8.72 -9.09
CA LEU A 259 13.61 7.97 -7.85
C LEU A 259 14.64 8.65 -6.95
N THR A 260 14.20 9.59 -6.11
CA THR A 260 15.11 10.31 -5.20
C THR A 260 15.30 9.51 -3.94
N ILE A 261 16.55 9.42 -3.49
CA ILE A 261 16.92 8.75 -2.24
C ILE A 261 17.35 9.80 -1.23
N VAL A 262 16.71 9.80 -0.06
CA VAL A 262 17.24 10.49 1.12
C VAL A 262 17.70 9.44 2.11
N MET A 263 19.00 9.35 2.35
CA MET A 263 19.57 8.50 3.40
C MET A 263 19.30 9.18 4.74
N LEU A 264 18.54 8.51 5.59
CA LEU A 264 18.35 8.94 6.97
C LEU A 264 19.39 8.20 7.82
N GLU A 265 20.51 8.86 8.11
CA GLU A 265 21.42 8.38 9.14
C GLU A 265 20.76 8.60 10.50
N LEU A 266 20.47 7.50 11.20
CA LEU A 266 20.18 7.58 12.62
C LEU A 266 21.43 8.13 13.32
N PRO A 267 21.30 9.13 14.22
CA PRO A 267 22.44 9.63 14.95
C PRO A 267 23.10 8.47 15.70
N THR A 268 24.32 8.13 15.30
CA THR A 268 25.15 7.16 16.03
C THR A 268 25.30 7.66 17.45
N ARG A 269 24.85 6.84 18.42
CA ARG A 269 24.95 7.01 19.88
C ARG A 269 25.90 8.15 20.29
N ALA A 270 25.35 9.21 20.89
CA ALA A 270 26.13 9.99 21.85
C ALA A 270 26.69 9.03 22.91
N PRO A 271 27.96 9.15 23.33
CA PRO A 271 28.48 8.32 24.41
C PRO A 271 27.63 8.59 25.66
N MET A 272 27.05 7.53 26.22
CA MET A 272 26.48 7.53 27.56
C MET A 272 27.61 7.85 28.55
N GLY A 273 27.83 9.13 28.80
CA GLY A 273 28.57 9.61 29.93
C GLY A 273 27.74 9.36 31.18
N LEU A 274 28.14 8.37 31.97
CA LEU A 274 27.80 8.28 33.39
C LEU A 274 28.17 9.60 34.05
N ILE A 275 27.17 10.37 34.49
CA ILE A 275 27.35 11.36 35.54
C ILE A 275 26.55 10.84 36.73
N LEU A 276 27.27 10.19 37.64
CA LEU A 276 26.87 10.06 39.03
C LEU A 276 26.98 11.44 39.66
N GLN A 277 25.85 11.99 40.10
CA GLN A 277 25.74 12.75 41.35
C GLN A 277 24.41 12.40 42.00
#